data_AF-A0A133XNP2-F1
#
_entry.id   AF-A0A133XNP2-F1
#
_cell.length_a   1.000
_cell.length_b   1.000
_cell.length_c   1.000
_cell.angle_alpha   90.00
_cell.angle_beta   90.00
_cell.angle_gamma   90.00
#
_symmetry.space_group_name_H-M   'P 1'
#
loop_
_entity.id
_entity.type
_entity.pdbx_description
1 polymer ?
#
loop_
_entity_poly.entity_id
_entity_poly.type
_entity_poly.pdbx_seq_one_letter_code
_entity_poly.pdbx_strand_id
1 'polypeptide(L)'
;MLDVFVLDRAPILERLGGDEEIFTMMIDMFQQDVDNNCATLIAALASGDPLLLQREAHTLKGLLATFSDDAGAERAFALEQKVKRGELAGLDAEVEILVARLREVAGVLAQA
;
A
#
# COMPACT_ATOMS: atom_id res chain seq x y z
N MET A 1 -16.43 -4.60 5.80
CA MET A 1 -16.21 -5.48 4.64
C MET A 1 -14.95 -4.93 3.98
N LEU A 2 -13.87 -5.71 3.89
CA LEU A 2 -12.71 -5.29 3.11
C LEU A 2 -13.15 -5.34 1.64
N ASP A 3 -13.07 -4.21 0.94
CA ASP A 3 -13.31 -4.16 -0.50
C ASP A 3 -12.29 -5.05 -1.21
N VAL A 4 -12.70 -5.87 -2.16
CA VAL A 4 -11.79 -6.80 -2.86
C VAL A 4 -10.92 -6.02 -3.84
N PHE A 5 -9.62 -6.31 -3.86
CA PHE A 5 -8.71 -5.78 -4.88
C PHE A 5 -8.92 -6.50 -6.20
N VAL A 6 -9.19 -5.74 -7.26
CA VAL A 6 -9.25 -6.24 -8.63
C VAL A 6 -8.22 -5.47 -9.44
N LEU A 7 -7.25 -6.19 -10.00
CA LEU A 7 -6.23 -5.60 -10.85
C LEU A 7 -6.82 -5.19 -12.20
N ASP A 8 -6.82 -3.88 -12.47
CA ASP A 8 -7.09 -3.36 -13.81
C ASP A 8 -5.76 -3.04 -14.52
N ARG A 9 -5.33 -3.94 -15.40
CA ARG A 9 -4.06 -3.84 -16.13
C ARG A 9 -4.05 -2.73 -17.17
N ALA A 10 -5.18 -2.45 -17.80
CA ALA A 10 -5.27 -1.52 -18.92
C ALA A 10 -4.76 -0.10 -18.60
N PRO A 11 -5.23 0.58 -17.54
CA PRO A 11 -4.75 1.92 -17.20
C PRO A 11 -3.29 1.92 -16.73
N ILE A 12 -2.79 0.82 -16.17
CA ILE A 12 -1.39 0.70 -15.75
C ILE A 12 -0.51 0.62 -16.99
N LEU A 13 -0.82 -0.30 -17.92
CA LEU A 13 -0.08 -0.46 -19.18
C LEU A 13 -0.14 0.80 -20.04
N GLU A 14 -1.26 1.52 -20.08
CA GLU A 14 -1.36 2.80 -20.79
C GLU A 14 -0.33 3.83 -20.27
N ARG A 15 -0.16 3.93 -18.94
CA ARG A 15 0.86 4.81 -18.31
C ARG A 15 2.28 4.36 -18.64
N LEU A 16 2.48 3.06 -18.89
CA LEU A 16 3.75 2.46 -19.29
C LEU A 16 3.97 2.47 -20.81
N GLY A 17 3.06 3.08 -21.60
CA GLY A 17 3.18 3.10 -23.06
C GLY A 17 2.94 1.73 -23.73
N GLY A 18 2.27 0.81 -23.03
CA GLY A 18 2.02 -0.55 -23.47
C GLY A 18 3.16 -1.53 -23.19
N ASP A 19 4.12 -1.15 -22.36
CA ASP A 19 5.31 -1.97 -22.06
C ASP A 19 5.01 -3.04 -20.98
N GLU A 20 4.82 -4.27 -21.42
CA GLU A 20 4.57 -5.45 -20.56
C GLU A 20 5.82 -5.89 -19.77
N GLU A 21 7.03 -5.60 -20.26
CA GLU A 21 8.27 -5.94 -19.55
C GLU A 21 8.42 -5.05 -18.32
N ILE A 22 8.15 -3.75 -18.47
CA ILE A 22 8.13 -2.81 -17.34
C ILE A 22 7.02 -3.17 -16.35
N PHE A 23 5.84 -3.55 -16.83
CA PHE A 23 4.74 -3.97 -15.97
C PHE A 23 5.13 -5.19 -15.10
N THR A 24 5.73 -6.20 -15.71
CA THR A 24 6.22 -7.40 -15.01
C THR A 24 7.30 -7.05 -14.00
N MET A 25 8.26 -6.18 -14.37
CA MET A 25 9.30 -5.71 -13.47
C MET A 25 8.72 -5.00 -12.24
N MET A 26 7.69 -4.17 -12.43
CA MET A 26 7.03 -3.48 -11.32
C MET A 26 6.34 -4.46 -10.38
N ILE A 27 5.69 -5.50 -10.90
CA ILE A 27 5.11 -6.57 -10.08
C ILE A 27 6.20 -7.25 -9.26
N ASP A 28 7.31 -7.65 -9.89
CA ASP A 28 8.41 -8.32 -9.19
C ASP A 28 8.98 -7.45 -8.06
N MET A 29 9.17 -6.15 -8.31
CA MET A 29 9.60 -5.21 -7.27
C MET A 29 8.59 -5.13 -6.12
N PHE A 30 7.29 -5.05 -6.42
CA PHE A 30 6.27 -5.04 -5.39
C PHE A 30 6.33 -6.31 -4.52
N GLN A 31 6.48 -7.49 -5.14
CA GLN A 31 6.56 -8.76 -4.42
C GLN A 31 7.80 -8.85 -3.53
N GLN A 32 8.94 -8.32 -3.97
CA GLN A 32 10.17 -8.31 -3.20
C GLN A 32 10.07 -7.41 -1.97
N ASP A 33 9.35 -6.30 -2.09
CA ASP A 33 9.29 -5.27 -1.06
C ASP A 33 8.07 -5.38 -0.13
N VAL A 34 7.00 -6.09 -0.51
CA VAL A 34 5.72 -6.08 0.24
C VAL A 34 5.87 -6.52 1.69
N ASP A 35 6.66 -7.57 1.96
CA ASP A 35 6.88 -8.07 3.33
C ASP A 35 7.67 -7.07 4.17
N ASN A 36 8.69 -6.44 3.56
CA ASN A 36 9.47 -5.39 4.22
C ASN A 36 8.60 -4.17 4.52
N ASN A 37 7.80 -3.71 3.55
CA ASN A 37 6.87 -2.60 3.69
C ASN A 37 5.82 -2.84 4.79
N CYS A 38 5.32 -4.08 4.91
CA CYS A 38 4.43 -4.46 6.01
C CYS A 38 5.17 -4.38 7.36
N ALA A 39 6.40 -4.91 7.42
CA ALA A 39 7.21 -4.92 8.63
C ALA A 39 7.60 -3.49 9.07
N THR A 40 7.96 -2.60 8.15
CA THR A 40 8.32 -1.21 8.47
C THR A 40 7.13 -0.43 9.00
N LEU A 41 5.94 -0.60 8.41
CA LEU A 41 4.71 0.04 8.92
C LEU A 41 4.37 -0.42 10.34
N ILE A 42 4.45 -1.73 10.62
CA ILE A 42 4.22 -2.29 11.95
C ILE A 42 5.27 -1.78 12.95
N ALA A 43 6.53 -1.75 12.56
CA ALA A 43 7.61 -1.25 13.40
C ALA A 43 7.47 0.26 13.68
N ALA A 44 7.01 1.04 12.70
CA ALA A 44 6.75 2.47 12.85
C ALA A 44 5.60 2.76 13.83
N LEU A 45 4.55 1.92 13.82
CA LEU A 45 3.51 1.98 14.83
C LEU A 45 4.07 1.63 16.23
N ALA A 46 4.82 0.53 16.33
CA ALA A 46 5.36 0.02 17.59
C ALA A 46 6.39 0.96 18.23
N SER A 47 7.11 1.76 17.45
CA SER A 47 8.07 2.75 17.96
C SER A 47 7.38 3.95 18.61
N GLY A 48 6.09 4.17 18.34
CA GLY A 48 5.33 5.32 18.80
C GLY A 48 5.80 6.65 18.17
N ASP A 49 6.55 6.61 17.05
CA ASP A 49 6.99 7.79 16.31
C ASP A 49 5.95 8.17 15.23
N PRO A 50 5.15 9.23 15.45
CA PRO A 50 4.10 9.62 14.50
C PRO A 50 4.68 10.08 13.16
N LEU A 51 5.87 10.68 13.14
CA LEU A 51 6.48 11.14 11.90
C LEU A 51 6.94 9.96 11.05
N LEU A 52 7.50 8.93 11.68
CA LEU A 52 7.86 7.70 10.99
C LEU A 52 6.62 7.01 10.43
N LEU A 53 5.59 6.80 11.25
CA LEU A 53 4.35 6.14 10.81
C LEU A 53 3.66 6.91 9.66
N GLN A 54 3.64 8.24 9.72
CA GLN A 54 3.11 9.08 8.65
C GLN A 54 3.87 8.85 7.34
N ARG A 55 5.21 8.79 7.39
CA ARG A 55 6.05 8.60 6.20
C ARG A 55 5.84 7.23 5.58
N GLU A 56 5.79 6.18 6.41
CA GLU A 56 5.50 4.82 5.92
C GLU A 56 4.12 4.77 5.26
N ALA A 57 3.08 5.33 5.89
CA ALA A 57 1.75 5.41 5.30
C ALA A 57 1.73 6.17 3.95
N HIS A 58 2.49 7.26 3.83
CA HIS A 58 2.63 8.01 2.58
C HIS A 58 3.27 7.18 1.46
N THR A 59 4.34 6.43 1.78
CA THR A 59 5.01 5.54 0.83
C THR A 59 4.04 4.48 0.31
N LEU A 60 3.28 3.85 1.21
CA LEU A 60 2.30 2.82 0.85
C LEU A 60 1.16 3.36 0.00
N LYS A 61 0.70 4.59 0.26
CA LYS A 61 -0.29 5.25 -0.61
C LYS A 61 0.20 5.33 -2.05
N GLY A 62 1.44 5.77 -2.27
CA GLY A 62 2.04 5.88 -3.60
C GLY A 62 2.17 4.52 -4.29
N LEU A 63 2.59 3.51 -3.53
CA LEU A 63 2.72 2.14 -4.01
C LEU A 63 1.37 1.56 -4.46
N LEU A 64 0.32 1.70 -3.65
CA LEU A 64 -1.02 1.21 -3.97
C LEU A 64 -1.63 1.96 -5.17
N ALA A 65 -1.45 3.28 -5.24
CA ALA A 65 -1.92 4.09 -6.37
C ALA A 65 -1.22 3.71 -7.70
N THR A 66 0.03 3.24 -7.64
CA THR A 66 0.78 2.78 -8.83
C THR A 66 0.10 1.58 -9.50
N PHE A 67 -0.46 0.67 -8.70
CA PHE A 67 -1.24 -0.49 -9.18
C PHE A 67 -2.75 -0.21 -9.26
N SER A 68 -3.14 1.07 -9.28
CA SER A 68 -4.54 1.51 -9.35
C SER A 68 -5.43 0.96 -8.23
N ASP A 69 -4.87 0.66 -7.05
CA ASP A 69 -5.64 0.34 -5.85
C ASP A 69 -6.09 1.63 -5.14
N ASP A 70 -7.08 2.32 -5.72
CA ASP A 70 -7.59 3.58 -5.18
C ASP A 70 -8.11 3.43 -3.74
N ALA A 71 -8.77 2.31 -3.44
CA ALA A 71 -9.31 2.03 -2.11
C ALA A 71 -8.18 1.84 -1.07
N GLY A 72 -7.13 1.10 -1.42
CA GLY A 72 -5.96 0.96 -0.57
C GLY A 72 -5.19 2.27 -0.39
N ALA A 73 -5.01 3.02 -1.48
CA ALA A 73 -4.35 4.33 -1.45
C ALA A 73 -5.12 5.33 -0.56
N GLU A 74 -6.45 5.36 -0.64
CA GLU A 74 -7.29 6.22 0.19
C GLU A 74 -7.20 5.86 1.68
N ARG A 75 -7.12 4.56 2.02
CA ARG A 75 -6.89 4.10 3.40
C ARG A 75 -5.52 4.51 3.93
N ALA A 76 -4.47 4.31 3.15
CA ALA A 76 -3.12 4.76 3.52
C ALA A 76 -3.09 6.28 3.72
N PHE A 77 -3.79 7.03 2.88
CA PHE A 77 -3.94 8.47 3.04
C PHE A 77 -4.74 8.87 4.29
N ALA A 78 -5.80 8.14 4.62
CA ALA A 78 -6.56 8.37 5.85
C ALA A 78 -5.70 8.14 7.10
N LEU A 79 -4.87 7.10 7.12
CA LEU A 79 -3.89 6.85 8.17
C LEU A 79 -2.87 7.99 8.26
N GLU A 80 -2.26 8.37 7.13
CA GLU A 80 -1.32 9.50 7.02
C GLU A 80 -1.92 10.78 7.64
N GLN A 81 -3.18 11.09 7.32
CA GLN A 81 -3.86 12.30 7.78
C GLN A 81 -4.27 12.22 9.26
N LYS A 82 -4.71 11.06 9.76
CA LYS A 82 -4.98 10.85 11.19
C LYS A 82 -3.74 11.11 12.03
N VAL A 83 -2.62 10.48 11.66
CA VAL A 83 -1.35 10.64 12.35
C VAL A 83 -0.87 12.09 12.31
N LYS A 84 -0.98 12.75 11.15
CA LYS A 84 -0.65 14.18 10.98
C LYS A 84 -1.48 15.11 11.89
N ARG A 85 -2.74 14.76 12.17
CA ARG A 85 -3.62 15.51 13.09
C ARG A 85 -3.40 15.19 14.57
N GLY A 86 -2.51 14.24 14.88
CA GLY A 86 -2.28 13.78 16.25
C GLY A 86 -3.38 12.85 16.77
N GLU A 87 -4.22 12.30 15.89
CA GLU A 87 -5.28 11.36 16.24
C GLU A 87 -4.67 9.94 16.35
N LEU A 88 -4.02 9.66 17.49
CA LEU A 88 -3.27 8.42 17.70
C LEU A 88 -4.11 7.23 18.20
N ALA A 89 -5.41 7.44 18.42
CA ALA A 89 -6.30 6.39 18.90
C ALA A 89 -6.71 5.43 17.76
N GLY A 90 -6.55 4.13 17.99
CA GLY A 90 -7.01 3.09 17.05
C GLY A 90 -6.15 2.94 15.80
N LEU A 91 -4.91 3.44 15.81
CA LEU A 91 -3.97 3.28 14.70
C LEU A 91 -3.63 1.81 14.44
N ASP A 92 -3.64 0.98 15.48
CA ASP A 92 -3.35 -0.46 15.41
C ASP A 92 -4.27 -1.17 14.41
N ALA A 93 -5.59 -0.93 14.53
CA ALA A 93 -6.58 -1.52 13.62
C ALA A 93 -6.43 -1.01 12.18
N GLU A 94 -6.10 0.27 11.99
CA GLU A 94 -5.89 0.85 10.66
C GLU A 94 -4.63 0.27 9.99
N VAL A 95 -3.55 0.11 10.75
CA VAL A 95 -2.30 -0.53 10.29
C VAL A 95 -2.54 -1.99 9.95
N GLU A 96 -3.25 -2.76 10.79
CA GLU A 96 -3.61 -4.15 10.50
C GLU A 96 -4.41 -4.29 9.20
N ILE A 97 -5.39 -3.41 9.00
CA ILE A 97 -6.18 -3.37 7.77
C ILE A 97 -5.30 -3.06 6.55
N LEU A 98 -4.38 -2.10 6.66
CA LEU A 98 -3.51 -1.72 5.55
C LEU A 98 -2.49 -2.83 5.21
N VAL A 99 -1.96 -3.52 6.22
CA VAL A 99 -1.09 -4.70 6.04
C VAL A 99 -1.85 -5.84 5.36
N ALA A 100 -3.09 -6.11 5.78
CA ALA A 100 -3.93 -7.11 5.12
C ALA A 100 -4.18 -6.76 3.65
N ARG A 101 -4.41 -5.47 3.35
CA ARG A 101 -4.58 -4.98 1.98
C ARG A 101 -3.33 -5.17 1.12
N LEU A 102 -2.15 -4.83 1.64
CA LEU A 102 -0.89 -5.03 0.91
C LEU A 102 -0.66 -6.49 0.53
N ARG A 103 -0.95 -7.42 1.45
CA ARG A 103 -0.84 -8.87 1.20
C ARG A 103 -1.87 -9.36 0.19
N GLU A 104 -3.09 -8.83 0.22
CA GLU A 104 -4.10 -9.12 -0.78
C GLU A 104 -3.64 -8.67 -2.18
N VAL A 105 -3.15 -7.43 -2.29
CA VAL A 105 -2.61 -6.88 -3.55
C VAL A 105 -1.46 -7.75 -4.05
N ALA A 106 -0.50 -8.12 -3.19
CA ALA A 106 0.58 -9.05 -3.55
C ALA A 106 0.03 -10.37 -4.10
N GLY A 107 -0.94 -10.98 -3.43
CA GLY A 107 -1.54 -12.23 -3.87
C GLY A 107 -2.21 -12.14 -5.25
N VAL A 108 -2.87 -11.02 -5.55
CA VAL A 108 -3.49 -10.78 -6.86
C VAL A 108 -2.44 -10.50 -7.93
N LEU A 109 -1.44 -9.65 -7.64
CA LEU A 109 -0.36 -9.32 -8.58
C LEU A 109 0.49 -10.54 -8.94
N ALA A 110 0.68 -11.49 -8.03
CA ALA A 110 1.43 -12.73 -8.28
C ALA A 110 0.79 -13.64 -9.34
N GLN A 111 -0.48 -13.38 -9.70
CA GLN A 111 -1.25 -14.16 -10.66
C GLN A 111 -1.45 -13.44 -12.01
N ALA A 112 -0.89 -12.22 -12.16
CA ALA A 112 -1.19 -11.28 -13.25
C ALA A 112 -0.42 -11.50 -14.55
#